data_AF-A0A3B0M7S7-F1
#
_entry.id   AF-A0A3B0M7S7-F1
#
_cell.length_a   1.000
_cell.length_b   1.000
_cell.length_c   1.000
_cell.angle_alpha   90.00
_cell.angle_beta   90.00
_cell.angle_gamma   90.00
#
_symmetry.space_group_name_H-M   'P 1'
#
loop_
_entity.id
_entity.type
_entity.pdbx_description
1 polymer ?
#
loop_
_entity_poly.entity_id
_entity_poly.type
_entity_poly.pdbx_seq_one_letter_code
_entity_poly.pdbx_strand_id
1 'polypeptide(L)'
;MANGDFFDEHHGLDWLQNFVQTNLYNLLYTSTTKVPQTEQGSTQLLTNVEQSLAQAVTNGLLAQGVWNGGNIGQLANGDILTKGYYVYIQPLAEQAQSEREKRKAPLIQVACKLAGAVHFADVLITIVR
;
A
#
# COMPACT_ATOMS: atom_id res chain seq x y z
N MET A 1 1.87 22.41 4.61
CA MET A 1 0.72 22.92 3.82
C MET A 1 -0.09 23.88 4.69
N ALA A 2 -1.03 24.65 4.11
CA ALA A 2 -1.78 25.67 4.88
C ALA A 2 -2.63 25.08 6.03
N ASN A 3 -2.85 23.76 6.03
CA ASN A 3 -3.55 22.97 7.04
C ASN A 3 -2.62 22.36 8.13
N GLY A 4 -1.30 22.58 8.06
CA GLY A 4 -0.34 22.06 9.03
C GLY A 4 0.35 20.75 8.65
N ASP A 5 -0.10 20.04 7.60
CA ASP A 5 0.53 18.80 7.15
C ASP A 5 1.91 19.06 6.53
N PHE A 6 2.82 18.09 6.64
CA PHE A 6 4.14 18.21 6.05
C PHE A 6 4.10 17.95 4.53
N PHE A 7 4.97 18.63 3.78
CA PHE A 7 4.95 18.57 2.32
C PHE A 7 5.34 17.19 1.78
N ASP A 8 6.29 16.54 2.43
CA ASP A 8 6.78 15.21 2.08
C ASP A 8 5.68 14.15 2.17
N GLU A 9 4.74 14.30 3.11
CA GLU A 9 3.59 13.41 3.24
C GLU A 9 2.65 13.55 2.03
N HIS A 10 2.28 14.78 1.65
CA HIS A 10 1.37 14.98 0.52
C HIS A 10 2.01 14.55 -0.81
N HIS A 11 3.23 15.02 -1.07
CA HIS A 11 3.93 14.70 -2.31
C HIS A 11 4.25 13.20 -2.43
N GLY A 12 4.70 12.58 -1.34
CA GLY A 12 4.99 11.15 -1.30
C GLY A 12 3.74 10.29 -1.50
N LEU A 13 2.60 10.67 -0.93
CA LEU A 13 1.34 9.96 -1.11
C LEU A 13 0.78 10.11 -2.53
N ASP A 14 0.88 11.29 -3.13
CA ASP A 14 0.48 11.50 -4.53
C ASP A 14 1.34 10.66 -5.48
N TRP A 15 2.66 10.64 -5.25
CA TRP A 15 3.57 9.75 -5.98
C TRP A 15 3.14 8.29 -5.83
N LEU A 16 2.89 7.83 -4.61
CA LEU A 16 2.52 6.44 -4.34
C LEU A 16 1.24 6.04 -5.08
N GLN A 17 0.20 6.88 -5.00
CA GLN A 17 -1.07 6.64 -5.70
C GLN A 17 -0.84 6.51 -7.21
N ASN A 18 -0.13 7.47 -7.81
CA ASN A 18 0.14 7.46 -9.24
C ASN A 18 0.98 6.24 -9.65
N PHE A 19 1.99 5.89 -8.85
CA PHE A 19 2.90 4.79 -9.13
C PHE A 19 2.17 3.44 -9.11
N VAL A 20 1.38 3.17 -8.08
CA VAL A 20 0.57 1.95 -7.98
C VAL A 20 -0.44 1.85 -9.12
N GLN A 21 -1.15 2.94 -9.44
CA GLN A 21 -2.14 2.95 -10.52
C GLN A 21 -1.49 2.71 -11.89
N THR A 22 -0.35 3.36 -12.14
CA THR A 22 0.41 3.19 -13.38
C THR A 22 0.90 1.76 -13.54
N ASN A 23 1.47 1.17 -12.50
CA ASN A 23 1.98 -0.20 -12.54
C ASN A 23 0.86 -1.24 -12.73
N LEU A 24 -0.27 -1.05 -12.06
CA LEU A 24 -1.42 -1.94 -12.19
C LEU A 24 -2.04 -1.86 -13.59
N TYR A 25 -2.15 -0.66 -14.14
CA TYR A 25 -2.57 -0.47 -15.53
C TYR A 25 -1.59 -1.12 -16.51
N ASN A 26 -0.28 -0.93 -16.32
CA ASN A 26 0.75 -1.51 -17.16
C ASN A 26 0.70 -3.05 -17.14
N LEU A 27 0.44 -3.67 -15.98
CA LEU A 27 0.23 -5.12 -15.90
C LEU A 27 -0.93 -5.56 -16.82
N LEU A 28 -2.08 -4.88 -16.73
CA LEU A 28 -3.25 -5.19 -17.55
C LEU A 28 -3.00 -4.95 -19.05
N TYR A 29 -2.26 -3.89 -19.38
CA TYR A 29 -2.01 -3.46 -20.75
C TYR A 29 -0.95 -4.30 -21.47
N THR A 30 0.14 -4.64 -20.78
CA THR A 30 1.29 -5.34 -21.38
C THR A 30 1.16 -6.87 -21.34
N SER A 31 0.22 -7.40 -20.56
CA SER A 31 -0.04 -8.83 -20.53
C SER A 31 -0.45 -9.32 -21.91
N THR A 32 0.39 -10.14 -22.54
CA THR A 32 0.15 -10.72 -23.88
C THR A 32 -1.06 -11.65 -23.91
N THR A 33 -1.45 -12.15 -22.74
CA THR A 33 -2.73 -12.84 -22.49
C THR A 33 -3.62 -11.97 -21.60
N LYS A 34 -4.90 -12.28 -21.47
CA LYS A 34 -5.75 -11.59 -20.48
C LYS A 34 -5.34 -12.00 -19.06
N VAL A 35 -5.36 -11.09 -18.10
CA VAL A 35 -5.39 -11.48 -16.67
C VAL A 35 -6.74 -12.16 -16.43
N PRO A 36 -6.79 -13.46 -16.10
CA PRO A 36 -8.04 -14.18 -15.97
C PRO A 36 -8.77 -13.79 -14.68
N GLN A 37 -10.12 -13.83 -14.71
CA GLN A 37 -10.93 -13.69 -13.48
C GLN A 37 -10.93 -15.02 -12.71
N THR A 38 -9.76 -15.38 -12.17
CA THR A 38 -9.53 -16.55 -11.32
C THR A 38 -8.71 -16.10 -10.12
N GLU A 39 -8.64 -16.93 -9.07
CA GLU A 39 -7.80 -16.64 -7.89
C GLU A 39 -6.33 -16.43 -8.26
N GLN A 40 -5.84 -17.13 -9.30
CA GLN A 40 -4.49 -16.91 -9.83
C GLN A 40 -4.32 -15.51 -10.44
N GLY A 41 -5.32 -15.02 -11.20
CA GLY A 41 -5.30 -13.66 -11.72
C GLY A 41 -5.38 -12.60 -10.63
N SER A 42 -6.22 -12.82 -9.61
CA SER A 42 -6.26 -12.00 -8.39
C SER A 42 -4.90 -11.92 -7.69
N THR A 43 -4.21 -13.06 -7.60
CA THR A 43 -2.85 -13.14 -7.02
C THR A 43 -1.83 -12.35 -7.86
N GLN A 44 -1.95 -12.33 -9.19
CA GLN A 44 -1.08 -11.53 -10.05
C GLN A 44 -1.27 -10.02 -9.79
N LEU A 45 -2.52 -9.56 -9.67
CA LEU A 45 -2.82 -8.16 -9.34
C LEU A 45 -2.24 -7.78 -7.97
N LEU A 46 -2.48 -8.63 -6.96
CA LEU A 46 -1.96 -8.41 -5.61
C LEU A 46 -0.42 -8.34 -5.60
N THR A 47 0.24 -9.24 -6.34
CA THR A 47 1.70 -9.26 -6.45
C THR A 47 2.26 -7.97 -7.07
N ASN A 48 1.60 -7.41 -8.08
CA ASN A 48 2.02 -6.16 -8.70
C ASN A 48 1.86 -4.95 -7.75
N VAL A 49 0.80 -4.93 -6.96
CA VAL A 49 0.60 -3.92 -5.91
C VAL A 49 1.67 -4.07 -4.81
N GLU A 50 1.95 -5.29 -4.35
CA GLU A 50 3.03 -5.59 -3.40
C GLU A 50 4.40 -5.09 -3.90
N GLN A 51 4.74 -5.31 -5.18
CA GLN A 51 5.98 -4.80 -5.77
C GLN A 51 6.06 -3.28 -5.74
N SER A 52 4.95 -2.60 -6.02
CA SER A 52 4.89 -1.14 -5.96
C SER A 52 5.11 -0.60 -4.54
N LEU A 53 4.56 -1.29 -3.54
CA LEU A 53 4.73 -0.92 -2.12
C LEU A 53 6.13 -1.25 -1.60
N ALA A 54 6.73 -2.35 -2.05
CA ALA A 54 8.13 -2.66 -1.75
C ALA A 54 9.08 -1.55 -2.27
N GLN A 55 8.78 -0.96 -3.43
CA GLN A 55 9.52 0.20 -3.93
C GLN A 55 9.30 1.43 -3.02
N ALA A 56 8.08 1.64 -2.51
CA ALA A 56 7.81 2.73 -1.58
C ALA A 56 8.58 2.60 -0.26
N VAL A 57 8.75 1.36 0.26
CA VAL A 57 9.63 1.08 1.40
C VAL A 57 11.09 1.37 1.05
N THR A 58 11.54 0.91 -0.11
CA THR A 58 12.92 1.16 -0.60
C THR A 58 13.21 2.66 -0.73
N ASN A 59 12.23 3.44 -1.15
CA ASN A 59 12.32 4.90 -1.26
C ASN A 59 12.22 5.62 0.09
N GLY A 60 12.00 4.90 1.19
CA GLY A 60 11.89 5.47 2.54
C GLY A 60 10.54 6.11 2.84
N LEU A 61 9.52 5.97 1.99
CA LEU A 61 8.18 6.51 2.24
C LEU A 61 7.44 5.68 3.30
N LEU A 62 7.58 4.35 3.22
CA LEU A 62 6.92 3.40 4.12
C LEU A 62 7.95 2.70 5.02
N ALA A 63 7.56 2.39 6.25
CA ALA A 63 8.41 1.65 7.19
C ALA A 63 7.57 0.79 8.13
N GLN A 64 8.22 -0.19 8.77
CA GLN A 64 7.58 -1.03 9.78
C GLN A 64 6.91 -0.20 10.88
N GLY A 65 5.72 -0.62 11.30
CA GLY A 65 5.09 -0.07 12.49
C GLY A 65 3.74 -0.69 12.80
N VAL A 66 3.09 -0.17 13.84
CA VAL A 66 1.79 -0.65 14.30
C VAL A 66 0.66 -0.04 13.46
N TRP A 67 -0.27 -0.88 13.04
CA TRP A 67 -1.49 -0.46 12.37
C TRP A 67 -2.51 0.08 13.39
N ASN A 68 -2.86 1.35 13.24
CA ASN A 68 -3.84 2.01 14.12
C ASN A 68 -5.18 2.28 13.41
N GLY A 69 -5.39 1.72 12.22
CA GLY A 69 -6.64 1.88 11.47
C GLY A 69 -7.68 0.81 11.79
N GLY A 70 -8.72 0.75 10.96
CA GLY A 70 -9.78 -0.26 11.04
C GLY A 70 -9.38 -1.62 10.48
N ASN A 71 -10.28 -2.59 10.59
CA ASN A 71 -10.02 -3.96 10.14
C ASN A 71 -10.02 -4.05 8.61
N ILE A 72 -9.04 -4.73 8.04
CA ILE A 72 -8.91 -4.99 6.60
C ILE A 72 -8.50 -6.45 6.41
N GLY A 73 -9.38 -7.28 5.85
CA GLY A 73 -9.11 -8.71 5.72
C GLY A 73 -8.79 -9.36 7.07
N GLN A 74 -7.55 -9.82 7.25
CA GLN A 74 -7.05 -10.38 8.51
C GLN A 74 -6.34 -9.36 9.41
N LEU A 75 -6.10 -8.14 8.92
CA LEU A 75 -5.44 -7.08 9.66
C LEU A 75 -6.43 -6.44 10.65
N ALA A 76 -6.04 -6.37 11.91
CA ALA A 76 -6.76 -5.70 12.98
C ALA A 76 -5.95 -4.54 13.58
N ASN A 77 -6.62 -3.67 14.31
CA ASN A 77 -5.97 -2.61 15.07
C ASN A 77 -4.96 -3.20 16.07
N GLY A 78 -3.74 -2.64 16.12
CA GLY A 78 -2.66 -3.12 16.99
C GLY A 78 -1.70 -4.12 16.31
N ASP A 79 -2.04 -4.63 15.13
CA ASP A 79 -1.15 -5.55 14.40
C ASP A 79 0.11 -4.84 13.89
N ILE A 80 1.20 -5.58 13.82
CA ILE A 80 2.49 -5.08 13.32
C ILE A 80 2.55 -5.29 11.80
N LEU A 81 2.68 -4.18 11.07
CA LEU A 81 3.00 -4.19 9.65
C LEU A 81 4.51 -4.35 9.48
N THR A 82 5.02 -5.58 9.51
CA THR A 82 6.47 -5.85 9.45
C THR A 82 7.12 -5.32 8.18
N LYS A 83 6.43 -5.35 7.04
CA LYS A 83 6.89 -4.76 5.77
C LYS A 83 6.63 -3.25 5.66
N GLY A 84 5.94 -2.66 6.63
CA GLY A 84 5.40 -1.30 6.56
C GLY A 84 4.09 -1.17 5.78
N TYR A 85 3.56 -2.26 5.23
CA TYR A 85 2.28 -2.29 4.53
C TYR A 85 1.63 -3.68 4.58
N TYR A 86 0.35 -3.75 4.25
CA TYR A 86 -0.45 -4.97 4.09
C TYR A 86 -1.40 -4.80 2.90
N VAL A 87 -1.41 -5.78 1.99
CA VAL A 87 -2.29 -5.81 0.82
C VAL A 87 -3.31 -6.91 0.98
N TYR A 88 -4.57 -6.57 0.76
CA TYR A 88 -5.70 -7.50 0.78
C TYR A 88 -6.49 -7.38 -0.51
N ILE A 89 -6.83 -8.52 -1.11
CA ILE A 89 -7.81 -8.57 -2.19
C ILE A 89 -8.98 -9.43 -1.73
N GLN A 90 -10.19 -8.95 -1.96
CA GLN A 90 -11.40 -9.72 -1.65
C GLN A 90 -11.38 -11.06 -2.41
N PRO A 91 -11.70 -12.21 -1.77
CA PRO A 91 -11.83 -13.50 -2.45
C PRO A 91 -12.81 -13.43 -3.62
N LEU A 92 -12.49 -14.09 -4.74
CA LEU A 92 -13.34 -14.06 -5.94
C LEU A 92 -14.71 -14.71 -5.68
N ALA A 93 -14.77 -15.63 -4.73
CA ALA A 93 -15.99 -16.28 -4.27
C ALA A 93 -17.00 -15.30 -3.64
N GLU A 94 -16.51 -14.22 -3.02
CA GLU A 94 -17.34 -13.21 -2.37
C GLU A 94 -17.73 -12.06 -3.33
N GLN A 95 -17.15 -12.03 -4.53
CA GLN A 95 -17.45 -11.01 -5.52
C GLN A 95 -18.82 -11.24 -6.17
N ALA A 96 -19.63 -10.19 -6.24
CA ALA A 96 -20.92 -10.23 -6.91
C ALA A 96 -20.78 -10.61 -8.39
N GLN A 97 -21.65 -11.54 -8.85
CA GLN A 97 -21.67 -12.02 -10.23
C GLN A 97 -21.81 -10.88 -11.25
N SER A 98 -22.64 -9.87 -10.95
CA SER A 98 -22.85 -8.70 -11.81
C SER A 98 -21.57 -7.86 -12.03
N GLU A 99 -20.65 -7.84 -11.07
CA GLU A 99 -19.36 -7.15 -11.22
C GLU A 99 -18.35 -7.99 -11.99
N ARG A 100 -18.41 -9.33 -11.87
CA ARG A 100 -17.63 -10.27 -12.69
C ARG A 100 -18.00 -10.20 -14.16
N GLU A 101 -19.29 -10.08 -14.46
CA GLU A 101 -19.79 -9.93 -15.82
C GLU A 101 -19.32 -8.61 -16.47
N LYS A 102 -19.17 -7.55 -15.65
CA LYS A 102 -18.55 -6.28 -16.05
C LYS A 102 -17.02 -6.33 -16.10
N ARG A 103 -16.41 -7.49 -15.79
CA ARG A 103 -14.96 -7.73 -15.79
C ARG A 103 -14.19 -6.79 -14.86
N LYS A 104 -14.79 -6.44 -13.72
CA LYS A 104 -14.13 -5.65 -12.69
C LYS A 104 -13.32 -6.58 -11.79
N ALA A 105 -12.09 -6.17 -11.46
CA ALA A 105 -11.31 -6.87 -10.44
C ALA A 105 -12.00 -6.77 -9.07
N PRO A 106 -11.84 -7.76 -8.18
CA PRO A 106 -12.22 -7.63 -6.79
C PRO A 106 -11.53 -6.43 -6.14
N LEU A 107 -12.12 -5.90 -5.07
CA LEU A 107 -11.57 -4.75 -4.36
C LEU A 107 -10.19 -5.12 -3.78
N ILE A 108 -9.17 -4.34 -4.15
CA ILE A 108 -7.84 -4.37 -3.56
C ILE A 108 -7.77 -3.26 -2.53
N GLN A 109 -7.43 -3.60 -1.30
CA GLN A 109 -7.25 -2.68 -0.18
C GLN A 109 -5.79 -2.75 0.28
N VAL A 110 -5.23 -1.59 0.60
CA VAL A 110 -3.86 -1.47 1.06
C VAL A 110 -3.86 -0.67 2.37
N ALA A 111 -3.26 -1.26 3.40
CA ALA A 111 -2.92 -0.56 4.63
C ALA A 111 -1.42 -0.23 4.61
N CYS A 112 -1.05 1.02 4.87
CA CYS A 112 0.34 1.48 4.85
C CYS A 112 0.70 2.20 6.15
N LYS A 113 1.96 2.09 6.56
CA LYS A 113 2.56 2.88 7.63
C LYS A 113 3.66 3.77 7.06
N LEU A 114 3.45 5.08 7.15
CA LEU A 114 4.46 6.07 6.79
C LEU A 114 5.68 5.97 7.71
N ALA A 115 6.87 6.13 7.14
CA ALA A 115 8.12 6.21 7.91
C ALA A 115 8.20 7.50 8.75
N GLY A 116 7.56 8.57 8.27
CA GLY A 116 7.66 9.91 8.83
C GLY A 116 9.00 10.58 8.54
N ALA A 117 9.09 11.87 8.84
CA ALA A 117 10.30 12.67 8.68
C ALA A 117 10.66 13.38 9.99
N VAL A 118 11.97 13.52 10.24
CA VAL A 118 12.48 14.28 11.40
C VAL A 118 12.73 15.71 10.96
N HIS A 119 11.97 16.67 11.53
CA HIS A 119 12.10 18.09 11.21
C HIS A 119 12.76 18.93 12.33
N PHE A 120 12.81 18.39 13.55
CA PHE A 120 13.43 19.03 14.71
C PHE A 120 14.21 17.97 15.50
N ALA A 121 15.36 18.35 16.03
CA ALA A 121 16.19 17.47 16.85
C ALA A 121 16.91 18.28 17.93
N ASP A 122 16.91 17.75 19.15
CA ASP A 122 17.67 18.27 20.29
C ASP A 122 18.75 17.27 20.70
N VAL A 123 19.93 17.77 21.08
CA VAL A 123 21.05 16.94 21.55
C VAL A 123 21.44 17.35 22.95
N LEU A 124 21.35 16.40 23.89
CA LEU A 124 21.73 16.60 25.29
C LEU A 124 23.04 15.86 25.57
N ILE A 125 24.07 16.60 26.01
CA ILE A 125 25.38 16.05 26.35
C ILE A 125 25.61 16.23 27.85
N THR A 126 25.86 15.13 28.57
CA THR A 126 26.20 15.13 30.01
C THR A 126 27.62 14.60 30.18
N ILE A 127 28.45 15.31 30.95
CA ILE A 127 29.85 14.96 31.19
C ILE A 127 30.05 14.77 32.70
N VAL A 128 30.68 13.65 33.07
CA VAL A 128 31.09 13.32 34.43
C VAL A 128 32.61 13.13 34.44
N ARG A 129 33.26 13.50 35.54
CA ARG A 129 34.71 13.34 35.74
C ARG A 129 35.02 12.06 36.50
#